data_AF-A0A7S4DXZ2-F1
#
_entry.id   AF-A0A7S4DXZ2-F1
#
_cell.length_a   1.000
_cell.length_b   1.000
_cell.length_c   1.000
_cell.angle_alpha   90.00
_cell.angle_beta   90.00
_cell.angle_gamma   90.00
#
_symmetry.space_group_name_H-M   'P 1'
#
loop_
_entity.id
_entity.type
_entity.pdbx_description
1 polymer ?
#
loop_
_entity_poly.entity_id
_entity_poly.type
_entity_poly.pdbx_seq_one_letter_code
_entity_poly.pdbx_strand_id
1 'polypeptide(L)'
;EGAKGMLLQGPKAVGELEGKVLEADLEENGLTLHIAKSLVGEGEGIFLGATPGVMLSVVPAGSIMCGYGIGELRDTAEGDKAVAFGYTNADQYVVWEEECLTLAEVLDIVQKNTSSSSSSSSSSSSEIRLLGHKISHFDGEWEVEPTDAMVFVPDPVTDVDDYTWQNLGQKCNDLALPVSSREDYEKNQSKNVLSLMYNLKLVDGELTPVQLLCVTTQDFRVVSSDPVEVGITYGYRFWDAKEKLKESSQ
;
A
#
# COMPACT_ATOMS: atom_id res chain seq x y z
N GLU A 1 26.07 14.75 7.77
CA GLU A 1 24.78 15.34 7.33
C GLU A 1 23.68 14.68 8.14
N GLY A 2 22.78 15.46 8.75
CA GLY A 2 21.76 14.91 9.65
C GLY A 2 20.80 13.98 8.90
N ALA A 3 20.50 12.82 9.47
CA ALA A 3 19.53 11.87 8.91
C ALA A 3 18.23 12.60 8.55
N LYS A 4 17.93 12.69 7.26
CA LYS A 4 16.67 13.20 6.72
C LYS A 4 15.56 12.22 7.07
N GLY A 5 14.32 12.72 7.18
CA GLY A 5 13.15 11.93 7.56
C GLY A 5 12.52 12.41 8.87
N MET A 6 11.19 12.35 8.95
CA MET A 6 10.49 12.74 10.17
C MET A 6 10.64 11.66 11.26
N LEU A 7 10.54 12.03 12.52
CA LEU A 7 10.42 11.02 13.57
C LEU A 7 9.05 10.33 13.41
N LEU A 8 9.02 9.00 13.43
CA LEU A 8 7.77 8.24 13.34
C LEU A 8 6.80 8.69 14.45
N GLN A 9 5.59 9.06 14.04
CA GLN A 9 4.54 9.55 14.93
C GLN A 9 3.44 8.51 15.06
N GLY A 10 2.97 8.30 16.29
CA GLY A 10 1.88 7.38 16.59
C GLY A 10 1.84 7.07 18.09
N PRO A 11 0.80 6.35 18.55
CA PRO A 11 0.73 5.79 19.89
C PRO A 11 1.91 4.85 20.10
N LYS A 12 2.59 5.01 21.23
CA LYS A 12 3.72 4.19 21.62
C LYS A 12 3.29 3.16 22.64
N ALA A 13 3.72 1.93 22.48
CA ALA A 13 3.60 0.93 23.52
C ALA A 13 4.65 1.18 24.59
N VAL A 14 4.23 1.63 25.78
CA VAL A 14 5.13 1.82 26.91
C VAL A 14 5.34 0.47 27.60
N GLY A 15 6.52 -0.13 27.41
CA GLY A 15 6.83 -1.45 27.95
C GLY A 15 6.49 -2.59 26.98
N GLU A 16 6.00 -3.73 27.51
CA GLU A 16 5.63 -4.87 26.67
C GLU A 16 4.31 -4.61 25.91
N LEU A 17 4.29 -4.99 24.63
CA LEU A 17 3.09 -4.93 23.78
C LEU A 17 2.03 -5.91 24.31
N GLU A 18 0.90 -5.37 24.79
CA GLU A 18 -0.24 -6.17 25.24
C GLU A 18 -0.79 -7.00 24.07
N GLY A 19 -0.97 -8.31 24.30
CA GLY A 19 -1.53 -9.20 23.28
C GLY A 19 -0.65 -9.31 22.02
N LYS A 20 0.67 -9.20 22.15
CA LYS A 20 1.60 -9.45 21.04
C LYS A 20 1.40 -10.88 20.51
N VAL A 21 1.03 -10.99 19.24
CA VAL A 21 0.82 -12.27 18.55
C VAL A 21 1.94 -12.59 17.56
N LEU A 22 2.63 -11.57 17.05
CA LEU A 22 3.71 -11.74 16.07
C LEU A 22 4.81 -10.71 16.26
N GLU A 23 6.03 -11.12 15.94
CA GLU A 23 7.24 -10.31 15.87
C GLU A 23 8.08 -10.79 14.67
N ALA A 24 8.47 -9.87 13.80
CA ALA A 24 9.28 -10.17 12.62
C ALA A 24 10.31 -9.07 12.39
N ASP A 25 11.57 -9.45 12.16
CA ASP A 25 12.63 -8.51 11.85
C ASP A 25 12.62 -8.14 10.36
N LEU A 26 12.67 -6.83 10.10
CA LEU A 26 12.84 -6.23 8.78
C LEU A 26 14.32 -5.84 8.64
N GLU A 27 15.17 -6.85 8.43
CA GLU A 27 16.62 -6.70 8.49
C GLU A 27 17.15 -5.57 7.60
N GLU A 28 16.61 -5.44 6.39
CA GLU A 28 17.01 -4.41 5.42
C GLU A 28 16.78 -2.97 5.92
N ASN A 29 15.81 -2.79 6.82
CA ASN A 29 15.49 -1.50 7.39
C ASN A 29 15.97 -1.34 8.84
N GLY A 30 16.52 -2.38 9.48
CA GLY A 30 16.83 -2.37 10.91
C GLY A 30 15.60 -2.07 11.77
N LEU A 31 14.43 -2.57 11.34
CA LEU A 31 13.18 -2.47 12.08
C LEU A 31 12.73 -3.84 12.58
N THR A 32 11.88 -3.83 13.59
CA THR A 32 11.07 -4.97 13.99
C THR A 32 9.60 -4.58 13.83
N LEU A 33 8.84 -5.42 13.13
CA LEU A 33 7.40 -5.32 12.97
C LEU A 33 6.74 -6.21 14.02
N HIS A 34 5.77 -5.66 14.74
CA HIS A 34 4.95 -6.42 15.68
C HIS A 34 3.48 -6.33 15.30
N ILE A 35 2.75 -7.44 15.52
CA ILE A 35 1.29 -7.44 15.59
C ILE A 35 0.90 -7.62 17.04
N ALA A 36 0.11 -6.69 17.55
CA ALA A 36 -0.36 -6.68 18.93
C ALA A 36 -1.72 -5.98 19.03
N LYS A 37 -2.31 -5.93 20.22
CA LYS A 37 -3.55 -5.21 20.46
C LYS A 37 -3.39 -3.73 20.09
N SER A 38 -4.31 -3.21 19.27
CA SER A 38 -4.27 -1.83 18.81
C SER A 38 -4.46 -0.84 19.97
N LEU A 39 -3.74 0.29 19.91
CA LEU A 39 -3.90 1.46 20.76
C LEU A 39 -4.84 2.51 20.13
N VAL A 40 -5.17 2.37 18.84
CA VAL A 40 -6.03 3.30 18.09
C VAL A 40 -7.45 2.79 17.86
N GLY A 41 -7.64 1.47 17.80
CA GLY A 41 -8.91 0.85 17.44
C GLY A 41 -9.19 -0.44 18.20
N GLU A 42 -10.27 -1.11 17.81
CA GLU A 42 -10.56 -2.46 18.29
C GLU A 42 -9.73 -3.50 17.52
N GLY A 43 -9.32 -4.57 18.21
CA GLY A 43 -8.55 -5.66 17.61
C GLY A 43 -7.04 -5.43 17.64
N GLU A 44 -6.38 -5.76 16.54
CA GLU A 44 -4.93 -5.76 16.39
C GLU A 44 -4.45 -4.59 15.54
N GLY A 45 -3.18 -4.21 15.72
CA GLY A 45 -2.49 -3.14 15.00
C GLY A 45 -1.07 -3.57 14.61
N ILE A 46 -0.50 -2.85 13.63
CA ILE A 46 0.91 -3.00 13.24
C ILE A 46 1.75 -1.97 13.99
N PHE A 47 2.81 -2.43 14.65
CA PHE A 47 3.77 -1.59 15.35
C PHE A 47 5.16 -1.72 14.71
N LEU A 48 5.85 -0.60 14.56
CA LEU A 48 7.24 -0.55 14.11
C LEU A 48 8.14 -0.10 15.26
N GLY A 49 9.11 -0.94 15.61
CA GLY A 49 10.23 -0.64 16.51
C GLY A 49 11.56 -0.70 15.77
N ALA A 50 12.62 -0.15 16.37
CA ALA A 50 13.97 -0.42 15.88
C ALA A 50 14.41 -1.80 16.39
N THR A 51 15.11 -2.57 15.54
CA THR A 51 15.64 -3.89 15.93
C THR A 51 16.51 -3.78 17.18
N PRO A 52 16.51 -4.77 18.10
CA PRO A 52 17.36 -4.73 19.29
C PRO A 52 18.83 -4.44 18.96
N GLY A 53 19.39 -3.40 19.58
CA GLY A 53 20.75 -2.92 19.33
C GLY A 53 20.86 -1.83 18.25
N VAL A 54 19.80 -1.58 17.48
CA VAL A 54 19.71 -0.45 16.55
C VAL A 54 19.20 0.77 17.29
N MET A 55 20.04 1.80 17.43
CA MET A 55 19.68 3.05 18.11
C MET A 55 18.71 3.90 17.30
N LEU A 56 18.88 3.88 15.97
CA LEU A 56 18.13 4.68 15.02
C LEU A 56 18.05 3.92 13.71
N SER A 57 16.83 3.62 13.27
CA SER A 57 16.56 3.21 11.90
C SER A 57 16.09 4.41 11.08
N VAL A 58 16.57 4.51 9.84
CA VAL A 58 16.11 5.48 8.85
C VAL A 58 15.49 4.68 7.72
N VAL A 59 14.22 4.91 7.47
CA VAL A 59 13.42 4.15 6.51
C VAL A 59 13.04 5.10 5.38
N PRO A 60 13.50 4.84 4.15
CA PRO A 60 13.15 5.68 3.01
C PRO A 60 11.70 5.47 2.58
N ALA A 61 11.12 6.47 1.93
CA ALA A 61 9.89 6.32 1.14
C ALA A 61 10.07 5.24 0.06
N GLY A 62 9.00 4.52 -0.27
CA GLY A 62 9.02 3.43 -1.24
C GLY A 62 9.48 2.08 -0.68
N SER A 63 9.81 1.98 0.61
CA SER A 63 10.21 0.72 1.25
C SER A 63 8.99 -0.20 1.42
N ILE A 64 9.12 -1.46 1.00
CA ILE A 64 8.07 -2.47 1.17
C ILE A 64 8.12 -3.01 2.61
N MET A 65 7.00 -2.90 3.33
CA MET A 65 6.91 -3.27 4.74
C MET A 65 6.27 -4.62 4.99
N CYS A 66 5.35 -5.05 4.13
CA CYS A 66 4.72 -6.38 4.12
C CYS A 66 3.70 -6.46 2.98
N GLY A 67 3.15 -7.64 2.72
CA GLY A 67 1.93 -7.78 1.92
C GLY A 67 0.69 -7.37 2.71
N TYR A 68 -0.28 -6.80 1.99
CA TYR A 68 -1.60 -6.51 2.56
C TYR A 68 -2.40 -7.79 2.76
N GLY A 69 -2.53 -8.61 1.72
CA GLY A 69 -3.25 -9.87 1.76
C GLY A 69 -3.05 -10.70 0.51
N ILE A 70 -3.39 -11.98 0.61
CA ILE A 70 -3.72 -12.84 -0.52
C ILE A 70 -5.23 -12.73 -0.71
N GLY A 71 -5.72 -12.69 -1.95
CA GLY A 71 -7.14 -12.53 -2.21
C GLY A 71 -7.46 -12.32 -3.68
N GLU A 72 -8.66 -11.84 -3.95
CA GLU A 72 -9.21 -11.74 -5.30
C GLU A 72 -9.67 -10.31 -5.64
N LEU A 73 -9.57 -9.97 -6.92
CA LEU A 73 -10.19 -8.77 -7.47
C LEU A 73 -11.64 -9.07 -7.84
N ARG A 74 -12.57 -8.29 -7.31
CA ARG A 74 -14.02 -8.42 -7.53
C ARG A 74 -14.63 -7.08 -7.94
N ASP A 75 -15.84 -7.14 -8.49
CA ASP A 75 -16.67 -5.96 -8.80
C ASP A 75 -17.45 -5.44 -7.58
N THR A 76 -17.47 -6.21 -6.50
CA THR A 76 -18.25 -5.94 -5.29
C THR A 76 -17.39 -6.13 -4.05
N ALA A 77 -17.59 -5.26 -3.06
CA ALA A 77 -16.88 -5.31 -1.79
C ALA A 77 -17.56 -6.28 -0.82
N GLU A 78 -16.78 -7.18 -0.22
CA GLU A 78 -17.20 -8.10 0.84
C GLU A 78 -16.18 -8.04 1.99
N GLY A 79 -16.66 -8.01 3.23
CA GLY A 79 -15.81 -7.88 4.42
C GLY A 79 -15.39 -6.43 4.73
N ASP A 80 -14.74 -6.26 5.89
CA ASP A 80 -14.26 -4.98 6.42
C ASP A 80 -12.84 -4.61 5.93
N LYS A 81 -12.11 -5.58 5.37
CA LYS A 81 -10.75 -5.41 4.81
C LYS A 81 -10.73 -5.27 3.28
N ALA A 82 -11.89 -5.14 2.65
CA ALA A 82 -11.97 -4.91 1.21
C ALA A 82 -11.42 -3.52 0.84
N VAL A 83 -10.62 -3.45 -0.22
CA VAL A 83 -9.97 -2.20 -0.67
C VAL A 83 -10.37 -1.94 -2.12
N ALA A 84 -11.12 -0.86 -2.38
CA ALA A 84 -11.26 -0.38 -3.75
C ALA A 84 -9.93 0.25 -4.18
N PHE A 85 -9.48 -0.16 -5.34
CA PHE A 85 -8.26 0.37 -5.91
C PHE A 85 -8.52 0.82 -7.34
N GLY A 86 -8.03 2.00 -7.67
CA GLY A 86 -8.14 2.52 -9.01
C GLY A 86 -7.12 3.61 -9.29
N TYR A 87 -6.65 3.62 -10.53
CA TYR A 87 -5.75 4.63 -11.05
C TYR A 87 -6.57 5.79 -11.63
N THR A 88 -6.26 7.02 -11.23
CA THR A 88 -6.79 8.25 -11.85
C THR A 88 -5.85 8.86 -12.87
N ASN A 89 -4.56 8.55 -12.77
CA ASN A 89 -3.54 9.02 -13.68
C ASN A 89 -2.35 8.06 -13.63
N ALA A 90 -1.42 8.25 -14.56
CA ALA A 90 -0.22 7.44 -14.67
C ALA A 90 0.88 7.84 -13.66
N ASP A 91 0.70 8.94 -12.91
CA ASP A 91 1.66 9.39 -11.88
C ASP A 91 1.54 8.60 -10.57
N GLN A 92 0.51 7.77 -10.43
CA GLN A 92 0.34 6.94 -9.24
C GLN A 92 1.44 5.87 -9.14
N TYR A 93 1.96 5.71 -7.93
CA TYR A 93 3.01 4.75 -7.65
C TYR A 93 2.52 3.31 -7.64
N VAL A 94 3.40 2.44 -8.13
CA VAL A 94 3.27 0.98 -8.17
C VAL A 94 4.62 0.37 -7.78
N VAL A 95 4.61 -0.90 -7.37
CA VAL A 95 5.84 -1.66 -7.17
C VAL A 95 6.16 -2.42 -8.45
N TRP A 96 7.37 -2.27 -8.96
CA TRP A 96 7.88 -2.95 -10.15
C TRP A 96 9.32 -3.40 -9.87
N GLU A 97 9.60 -4.69 -10.02
CA GLU A 97 10.94 -5.26 -9.79
C GLU A 97 11.55 -4.83 -8.43
N GLU A 98 10.75 -4.87 -7.37
CA GLU A 98 11.14 -4.50 -5.98
C GLU A 98 11.39 -3.00 -5.77
N GLU A 99 11.18 -2.16 -6.79
CA GLU A 99 11.29 -0.71 -6.71
C GLU A 99 9.92 -0.03 -6.77
N CYS A 100 9.82 1.16 -6.19
CA CYS A 100 8.63 2.00 -6.25
C CYS A 100 8.77 2.99 -7.41
N LEU A 101 7.98 2.81 -8.46
CA LEU A 101 7.97 3.62 -9.68
C LEU A 101 6.57 4.17 -9.93
N THR A 102 6.46 5.23 -10.73
CA THR A 102 5.16 5.65 -11.25
C THR A 102 4.64 4.64 -12.29
N LEU A 103 3.33 4.55 -12.44
CA LEU A 103 2.71 3.71 -13.47
C LEU A 103 3.21 4.11 -14.88
N ALA A 104 3.40 5.40 -15.15
CA ALA A 104 3.98 5.92 -16.40
C ALA A 104 5.38 5.33 -16.68
N GLU A 105 6.27 5.34 -15.69
CA GLU A 105 7.63 4.78 -15.84
C GLU A 105 7.59 3.28 -16.14
N VAL A 106 6.72 2.52 -15.47
CA VAL A 106 6.55 1.09 -15.73
C VAL A 106 6.03 0.84 -17.15
N LEU A 107 5.04 1.61 -17.59
CA LEU A 107 4.46 1.49 -18.94
C LEU A 107 5.52 1.81 -20.02
N ASP A 108 6.37 2.81 -19.80
CA ASP A 108 7.50 3.13 -20.66
C ASP A 108 8.51 1.99 -20.77
N ILE A 109 8.85 1.34 -19.64
CA ILE A 109 9.75 0.19 -19.60
C ILE A 109 9.16 -0.96 -20.43
N VAL A 110 7.89 -1.28 -20.20
CA VAL A 110 7.16 -2.34 -20.91
C VAL A 110 7.11 -2.06 -22.42
N GLN A 111 6.80 -0.83 -22.82
CA GLN A 111 6.71 -0.43 -24.22
C GLN A 111 8.08 -0.52 -24.93
N LYS A 112 9.16 -0.07 -24.28
CA LYS A 112 10.54 -0.15 -24.82
C LYS A 112 10.98 -1.60 -25.01
N ASN A 113 10.68 -2.48 -24.05
CA ASN A 113 11.02 -3.90 -24.15
C ASN A 113 10.24 -4.62 -25.26
N THR A 114 8.99 -4.21 -25.48
CA THR A 114 8.13 -4.79 -26.53
C THR A 114 8.57 -4.32 -27.92
N SER A 115 8.86 -3.03 -28.09
CA SER A 115 9.27 -2.41 -29.37
C SER A 115 10.65 -2.89 -29.85
N SER A 116 11.53 -3.28 -28.92
CA SER A 116 12.84 -3.85 -29.23
C SER A 116 12.75 -5.26 -29.81
N SER A 117 11.61 -5.93 -29.63
CA SER A 117 11.37 -7.32 -30.06
C SER A 117 10.56 -7.43 -31.35
N SER A 118 9.92 -6.33 -31.79
CA SER A 118 9.03 -6.30 -32.96
C SER A 118 9.42 -5.17 -33.91
N SER A 119 10.24 -5.51 -34.91
CA SER A 119 10.63 -4.64 -36.03
C SER A 119 9.50 -4.44 -37.05
N SER A 120 8.29 -4.12 -36.59
CA SER A 120 7.13 -3.85 -37.45
C SER A 120 6.51 -2.50 -37.08
N SER A 121 6.78 -1.54 -37.95
CA SER A 121 6.21 -0.20 -37.97
C SER A 121 4.70 -0.23 -38.19
N SER A 122 3.93 -0.15 -37.11
CA SER A 122 2.55 0.32 -37.14
C SER A 122 2.33 1.21 -35.93
N SER A 123 1.91 2.46 -36.17
CA SER A 123 1.52 3.43 -35.14
C SER A 123 0.17 3.05 -34.50
N SER A 124 0.07 1.83 -33.99
CA SER A 124 -1.07 1.42 -33.18
C SER A 124 -0.88 2.04 -31.81
N SER A 125 -1.78 2.94 -31.44
CA SER A 125 -1.97 3.33 -30.04
C SER A 125 -1.97 2.06 -29.18
N SER A 126 -1.00 1.94 -28.27
CA SER A 126 -0.90 0.81 -27.36
C SER A 126 -1.94 1.00 -26.27
N GLU A 127 -3.05 0.27 -26.38
CA GLU A 127 -4.06 0.17 -25.32
C GLU A 127 -3.64 -0.94 -24.35
N ILE A 128 -3.50 -0.60 -23.07
CA ILE A 128 -3.20 -1.55 -21.99
C ILE A 128 -4.41 -1.59 -21.05
N ARG A 129 -4.76 -2.79 -20.59
CA ARG A 129 -5.80 -2.98 -19.56
C ARG A 129 -5.15 -3.38 -18.24
N LEU A 130 -5.39 -2.60 -17.19
CA LEU A 130 -4.85 -2.87 -15.86
C LEU A 130 -5.91 -2.61 -14.80
N LEU A 131 -6.27 -3.63 -14.01
CA LEU A 131 -7.30 -3.52 -12.96
C LEU A 131 -8.63 -2.93 -13.49
N GLY A 132 -9.05 -3.37 -14.68
CA GLY A 132 -10.22 -2.81 -15.37
C GLY A 132 -9.95 -1.52 -16.12
N HIS A 133 -8.94 -0.73 -15.74
CA HIS A 133 -8.65 0.58 -16.33
C HIS A 133 -8.14 0.42 -17.75
N LYS A 134 -8.58 1.30 -18.63
CA LYS A 134 -8.01 1.44 -19.96
C LYS A 134 -6.93 2.52 -19.91
N ILE A 135 -5.74 2.14 -20.35
CA ILE A 135 -4.57 3.02 -20.36
C ILE A 135 -4.12 3.17 -21.80
N SER A 136 -3.96 4.40 -22.26
CA SER A 136 -3.56 4.73 -23.63
C SER A 136 -2.40 5.71 -23.65
N HIS A 137 -1.54 5.58 -24.67
CA HIS A 137 -0.44 6.51 -24.89
C HIS A 137 -0.79 7.47 -26.04
N PHE A 138 -0.88 8.77 -25.74
CA PHE A 138 -1.20 9.81 -26.72
C PHE A 138 -0.26 11.01 -26.56
N ASP A 139 0.32 11.47 -27.66
CA ASP A 139 1.25 12.61 -27.71
C ASP A 139 2.44 12.57 -26.73
N GLY A 140 2.90 11.37 -26.38
CA GLY A 140 4.02 11.18 -25.44
C GLY A 140 3.60 11.14 -23.96
N GLU A 141 2.30 11.14 -23.68
CA GLU A 141 1.75 11.06 -22.32
C GLU A 141 0.86 9.82 -22.17
N TRP A 142 0.84 9.26 -20.95
CA TRP A 142 -0.04 8.15 -20.58
C TRP A 142 -1.34 8.68 -19.97
N GLU A 143 -2.44 8.41 -20.66
CA GLU A 143 -3.79 8.73 -20.18
C GLU A 143 -4.43 7.48 -19.55
N VAL A 144 -5.04 7.66 -18.39
CA VAL A 144 -5.78 6.61 -17.68
C VAL A 144 -7.25 6.94 -17.73
N GLU A 145 -8.03 6.14 -18.46
CA GLU A 145 -9.48 6.19 -18.43
C GLU A 145 -9.97 5.43 -17.19
N PRO A 146 -10.64 6.10 -16.23
CA PRO A 146 -11.21 5.42 -15.08
C PRO A 146 -12.32 4.46 -15.55
N THR A 147 -12.31 3.25 -15.03
CA THR A 147 -13.41 2.29 -15.20
C THR A 147 -14.09 2.01 -13.87
N ASP A 148 -15.10 1.14 -13.86
CA ASP A 148 -15.69 0.66 -12.62
C ASP A 148 -14.57 0.17 -11.69
N ALA A 149 -14.60 0.64 -10.44
CA ALA A 149 -13.53 0.37 -9.48
C ALA A 149 -13.52 -1.11 -9.13
N MET A 150 -12.40 -1.78 -9.40
CA MET A 150 -12.18 -3.13 -8.88
C MET A 150 -11.88 -3.06 -7.38
N VAL A 151 -12.42 -4.01 -6.64
CA VAL A 151 -12.22 -4.15 -5.21
C VAL A 151 -11.35 -5.37 -4.95
N PHE A 152 -10.23 -5.16 -4.27
CA PHE A 152 -9.47 -6.26 -3.71
C PHE A 152 -10.14 -6.75 -2.44
N VAL A 153 -10.54 -8.02 -2.43
CA VAL A 153 -11.10 -8.69 -1.26
C VAL A 153 -10.05 -9.68 -0.75
N PRO A 154 -9.35 -9.36 0.35
CA PRO A 154 -8.40 -10.29 0.93
C PRO A 154 -9.09 -11.49 1.56
N ASP A 155 -8.43 -12.63 1.52
CA ASP A 155 -8.77 -13.79 2.33
C ASP A 155 -8.62 -13.40 3.82
N PRO A 156 -9.62 -13.71 4.66
CA PRO A 156 -9.60 -13.30 6.06
C PRO A 156 -8.51 -14.03 6.83
N VAL A 157 -7.73 -13.27 7.62
CA VAL A 157 -6.78 -13.83 8.59
C VAL A 157 -7.48 -14.01 9.93
N THR A 158 -7.94 -15.23 10.19
CA THR A 158 -8.77 -15.56 11.36
C THR A 158 -7.99 -16.05 12.56
N ASP A 159 -6.88 -16.76 12.34
CA ASP A 159 -6.05 -17.31 13.41
C ASP A 159 -4.60 -16.81 13.33
N VAL A 160 -3.89 -16.84 14.46
CA VAL A 160 -2.48 -16.42 14.54
C VAL A 160 -1.58 -17.28 13.64
N ASP A 161 -1.92 -18.55 13.47
CA ASP A 161 -1.19 -19.49 12.61
C ASP A 161 -1.35 -19.17 11.11
N ASP A 162 -2.32 -18.33 10.73
CA ASP A 162 -2.53 -17.89 9.35
C ASP A 162 -1.64 -16.69 8.97
N TYR A 163 -0.89 -16.12 9.94
CA TYR A 163 -0.02 -14.98 9.66
C TYR A 163 1.12 -15.37 8.74
N THR A 164 1.19 -14.66 7.62
CA THR A 164 2.29 -14.75 6.67
C THR A 164 2.75 -13.35 6.31
N TRP A 165 3.98 -13.22 5.83
CA TRP A 165 4.49 -11.95 5.31
C TRP A 165 3.56 -11.29 4.28
N GLN A 166 2.76 -12.11 3.57
CA GLN A 166 1.86 -11.66 2.53
C GLN A 166 0.55 -11.03 3.05
N ASN A 167 0.21 -11.20 4.33
CA ASN A 167 -1.09 -10.78 4.87
C ASN A 167 -1.04 -9.97 6.18
N LEU A 168 0.15 -9.63 6.69
CA LEU A 168 0.27 -8.82 7.92
C LEU A 168 -0.42 -7.45 7.79
N GLY A 169 -0.40 -6.85 6.59
CA GLY A 169 -0.96 -5.53 6.32
C GLY A 169 -2.46 -5.40 6.59
N GLN A 170 -3.24 -6.50 6.57
CA GLN A 170 -4.67 -6.51 6.94
C GLN A 170 -4.93 -6.01 8.37
N LYS A 171 -3.93 -6.08 9.24
CA LYS A 171 -4.00 -5.63 10.64
C LYS A 171 -3.62 -4.16 10.81
N CYS A 172 -3.27 -3.45 9.74
CA CYS A 172 -3.02 -2.02 9.82
C CYS A 172 -4.32 -1.25 9.96
N ASN A 173 -4.34 -0.29 10.88
CA ASN A 173 -5.46 0.63 11.05
C ASN A 173 -5.47 1.69 9.94
N ASP A 174 -6.66 2.16 9.57
CA ASP A 174 -6.86 3.27 8.63
C ASP A 174 -6.11 4.53 9.02
N LEU A 175 -5.89 4.73 10.31
CA LEU A 175 -5.17 5.87 10.84
C LEU A 175 -4.18 5.48 11.91
N ALA A 176 -3.05 6.18 11.91
CA ALA A 176 -2.04 6.09 12.95
C ALA A 176 -2.49 6.70 14.27
N LEU A 177 -3.58 7.50 14.31
CA LEU A 177 -4.05 8.21 15.51
C LEU A 177 -5.56 8.16 15.67
N PRO A 178 -6.06 8.18 16.92
CA PRO A 178 -7.49 8.13 17.18
C PRO A 178 -8.14 9.42 16.71
N VAL A 179 -9.37 9.33 16.22
CA VAL A 179 -10.11 10.45 15.67
C VAL A 179 -11.49 10.58 16.30
N SER A 180 -11.88 11.82 16.56
CA SER A 180 -13.20 12.19 17.09
C SER A 180 -14.10 12.84 16.05
N SER A 181 -13.55 13.21 14.88
CA SER A 181 -14.26 13.95 13.84
C SER A 181 -13.67 13.69 12.46
N ARG A 182 -14.39 14.08 11.40
CA ARG A 182 -13.89 14.05 10.01
C ARG A 182 -12.70 14.97 9.78
N GLU A 183 -12.70 16.15 10.41
CA GLU A 183 -11.58 17.09 10.32
C GLU A 183 -10.32 16.49 10.98
N ASP A 184 -10.47 15.83 12.13
CA ASP A 184 -9.36 15.09 12.76
C ASP A 184 -8.85 13.96 11.88
N TYR A 185 -9.76 13.27 11.18
CA TYR A 185 -9.43 12.21 10.22
C TYR A 185 -8.58 12.74 9.07
N GLU A 186 -9.03 13.78 8.38
CA GLU A 186 -8.31 14.40 7.26
C GLU A 186 -6.93 14.93 7.71
N LYS A 187 -6.86 15.51 8.90
CA LYS A 187 -5.59 15.99 9.49
C LYS A 187 -4.63 14.84 9.81
N ASN A 188 -5.14 13.73 10.35
CA ASN A 188 -4.31 12.62 10.79
C ASN A 188 -3.89 11.67 9.66
N GLN A 189 -4.57 11.69 8.50
CA GLN A 189 -4.11 10.93 7.32
C GLN A 189 -2.67 11.26 6.92
N SER A 190 -2.24 12.52 7.07
CA SER A 190 -0.87 12.94 6.80
C SER A 190 0.20 12.28 7.70
N LYS A 191 -0.22 11.59 8.76
CA LYS A 191 0.66 10.87 9.69
C LYS A 191 0.74 9.38 9.39
N ASN A 192 -0.11 8.87 8.50
CA ASN A 192 0.04 7.52 7.99
C ASN A 192 1.33 7.43 7.20
N VAL A 193 2.16 6.46 7.55
CA VAL A 193 3.44 6.23 6.88
C VAL A 193 3.36 5.13 5.84
N LEU A 194 2.26 4.37 5.81
CA LEU A 194 2.01 3.31 4.85
C LEU A 194 0.96 3.72 3.83
N SER A 195 1.07 3.19 2.61
CA SER A 195 0.01 3.17 1.59
C SER A 195 -0.03 1.81 0.94
N LEU A 196 -1.17 1.50 0.34
CA LEU A 196 -1.31 0.30 -0.48
C LEU A 196 -0.81 0.57 -1.90
N MET A 197 0.03 -0.31 -2.43
CA MET A 197 0.53 -0.27 -3.79
C MET A 197 0.50 -1.66 -4.40
N TYR A 198 0.08 -1.77 -5.66
CA TYR A 198 0.18 -3.05 -6.38
C TYR A 198 1.61 -3.32 -6.82
N ASN A 199 2.08 -4.53 -6.56
CA ASN A 199 3.18 -5.13 -7.27
C ASN A 199 2.70 -5.58 -8.65
N LEU A 200 3.31 -5.03 -9.69
CA LEU A 200 3.02 -5.36 -11.07
C LEU A 200 4.12 -6.26 -11.65
N LYS A 201 3.72 -7.20 -12.50
CA LYS A 201 4.63 -8.06 -13.26
C LYS A 201 4.16 -8.18 -14.70
N LEU A 202 5.09 -8.48 -15.61
CA LEU A 202 4.73 -8.97 -16.94
C LEU A 202 4.45 -10.47 -16.88
N VAL A 203 3.22 -10.86 -17.17
CA VAL A 203 2.78 -12.26 -17.29
C VAL A 203 2.25 -12.43 -18.71
N ASP A 204 2.84 -13.34 -19.48
CA ASP A 204 2.48 -13.59 -20.88
C ASP A 204 2.46 -12.33 -21.78
N GLY A 205 3.30 -11.34 -21.45
CA GLY A 205 3.40 -10.06 -22.17
C GLY A 205 2.40 -8.99 -21.72
N GLU A 206 1.57 -9.28 -20.71
CA GLU A 206 0.59 -8.36 -20.17
C GLU A 206 0.96 -7.90 -18.75
N LEU A 207 0.77 -6.61 -18.49
CA LEU A 207 1.02 -6.01 -17.19
C LEU A 207 -0.07 -6.46 -16.20
N THR A 208 0.31 -7.26 -15.21
CA THR A 208 -0.60 -7.95 -14.31
C THR A 208 -0.31 -7.56 -12.85
N PRO A 209 -1.33 -7.20 -12.06
CA PRO A 209 -1.19 -6.99 -10.62
C PRO A 209 -1.11 -8.34 -9.93
N VAL A 210 -0.04 -8.58 -9.17
CA VAL A 210 0.21 -9.89 -8.55
C VAL A 210 0.04 -9.88 -7.04
N GLN A 211 0.22 -8.74 -6.38
CA GLN A 211 0.11 -8.63 -4.93
C GLN A 211 -0.14 -7.18 -4.52
N LEU A 212 -0.97 -6.98 -3.50
CA LEU A 212 -1.12 -5.68 -2.85
C LEU A 212 -0.14 -5.60 -1.66
N LEU A 213 0.67 -4.55 -1.63
CA LEU A 213 1.75 -4.36 -0.66
C LEU A 213 1.51 -3.12 0.20
N CYS A 214 1.95 -3.17 1.46
CA CYS A 214 2.07 -2.01 2.32
C CYS A 214 3.45 -1.38 2.11
N VAL A 215 3.49 -0.17 1.57
CA VAL A 215 4.71 0.54 1.17
C VAL A 215 4.79 1.88 1.88
N THR A 216 6.00 2.30 2.26
CA THR A 216 6.19 3.59 2.93
C THR A 216 5.96 4.76 1.98
N THR A 217 5.27 5.79 2.45
CA THR A 217 4.95 6.99 1.64
C THR A 217 5.93 8.14 1.83
N GLN A 218 6.75 8.07 2.87
CA GLN A 218 7.65 9.14 3.27
C GLN A 218 8.85 8.60 4.05
N ASP A 219 9.95 9.35 4.03
CA ASP A 219 11.11 9.06 4.86
C ASP A 219 10.76 9.25 6.34
N PHE A 220 11.02 8.23 7.16
CA PHE A 220 10.86 8.33 8.60
C PHE A 220 12.00 7.68 9.38
N ARG A 221 12.01 7.97 10.67
CA ARG A 221 13.02 7.52 11.63
C ARG A 221 12.36 6.85 12.81
N VAL A 222 12.90 5.72 13.23
CA VAL A 222 12.44 4.95 14.41
C VAL A 222 13.55 4.93 15.45
N VAL A 223 13.21 5.25 16.71
CA VAL A 223 14.16 5.32 17.83
C VAL A 223 13.82 4.23 18.84
N SER A 224 14.85 3.60 19.39
CA SER A 224 14.84 2.26 20.00
C SER A 224 14.02 2.04 21.29
N SER A 225 13.21 2.98 21.77
CA SER A 225 12.62 2.83 23.10
C SER A 225 11.29 2.08 23.10
N ASP A 226 10.41 2.35 22.12
CA ASP A 226 9.03 1.87 22.17
C ASP A 226 8.49 1.68 20.74
N PRO A 227 7.92 0.50 20.40
CA PRO A 227 7.22 0.31 19.14
C PRO A 227 6.09 1.32 18.98
N VAL A 228 5.98 1.88 17.77
CA VAL A 228 4.97 2.89 17.40
C VAL A 228 3.93 2.23 16.51
N GLU A 229 2.65 2.34 16.86
CA GLU A 229 1.58 1.88 15.97
C GLU A 229 1.51 2.76 14.73
N VAL A 230 1.43 2.12 13.57
CA VAL A 230 1.37 2.81 12.27
C VAL A 230 0.02 2.63 11.61
N GLY A 231 -0.39 3.67 10.88
CA GLY A 231 -1.59 3.65 10.05
C GLY A 231 -1.25 3.57 8.57
N ILE A 232 -2.25 3.11 7.81
CA ILE A 232 -2.18 2.99 6.36
C ILE A 232 -3.18 3.91 5.68
N THR A 233 -2.70 4.68 4.73
CA THR A 233 -3.55 5.39 3.80
C THR A 233 -4.13 4.37 2.83
N TYR A 234 -5.34 3.91 3.14
CA TYR A 234 -6.23 3.44 2.11
C TYR A 234 -6.46 4.61 1.17
N GLY A 235 -6.43 4.38 -0.15
CA GLY A 235 -6.82 5.43 -1.08
C GLY A 235 -8.14 6.02 -0.61
N TYR A 236 -8.18 7.33 -0.37
CA TYR A 236 -9.35 8.11 0.10
C TYR A 236 -10.65 7.78 -0.68
N ARG A 237 -10.51 7.12 -1.83
CA ARG A 237 -11.54 6.66 -2.74
C ARG A 237 -12.45 5.54 -2.23
N PHE A 238 -12.09 4.66 -1.30
CA PHE A 238 -13.02 3.56 -0.97
C PHE A 238 -14.34 4.06 -0.37
N TRP A 239 -14.28 4.90 0.67
CA TRP A 239 -15.49 5.41 1.33
C TRP A 239 -16.18 6.49 0.49
N ASP A 240 -15.41 7.39 -0.12
CA ASP A 240 -15.92 8.45 -0.99
C ASP A 240 -16.53 7.89 -2.31
N ALA A 241 -15.97 6.80 -2.88
CA ALA A 241 -16.56 6.12 -4.05
C ALA A 241 -17.73 5.23 -3.67
N LYS A 242 -17.73 4.60 -2.48
CA LYS A 242 -18.89 3.84 -1.98
C LYS A 242 -20.10 4.75 -1.74
N GLU A 243 -19.88 5.98 -1.26
CA GLU A 243 -20.94 6.99 -1.13
C GLU A 243 -21.41 7.49 -2.50
N LYS A 244 -20.49 7.83 -3.41
CA LYS A 244 -20.85 8.28 -4.78
C LYS A 244 -21.56 7.20 -5.61
N LEU A 245 -21.17 5.93 -5.48
CA LEU A 245 -21.84 4.80 -6.16
C LEU A 245 -23.27 4.59 -5.65
N LYS A 246 -23.52 4.78 -4.34
CA LYS A 246 -24.88 4.75 -3.78
C LYS A 246 -25.74 5.91 -4.27
N GLU A 247 -25.17 7.10 -4.43
CA GLU A 247 -25.89 8.27 -4.93
C GLU A 247 -26.21 8.18 -6.42
N SER A 248 -25.35 7.55 -7.22
CA SER A 248 -25.58 7.33 -8.67
C SER A 248 -26.58 6.22 -9.01
N SER A 249 -26.95 5.40 -8.03
CA SER A 249 -27.89 4.27 -8.17
C SER A 249 -29.30 4.58 -7.63
N GLN A 250 -29.57 5.83 -7.24
CA GLN A 250 -30.87 6.36 -6.82
C GLN A 250 -31.41 7.35 -7.86
#